data_AF-A0AAD2TN69-F1
#
_entry.id   AF-A0AAD2TN69-F1
#
_cell.length_a   1.000
_cell.length_b   1.000
_cell.length_c   1.000
_cell.angle_alpha   90.00
_cell.angle_beta   90.00
_cell.angle_gamma   90.00
#
_symmetry.space_group_name_H-M   'P 1'
#
loop_
_entity.id
_entity.type
_entity.pdbx_description
1 polymer ?
#
loop_
_entity_poly.entity_id
_entity_poly.type
_entity_poly.pdbx_seq_one_letter_code
_entity_poly.pdbx_strand_id
1 'polypeptide(L)'
;MTNLFLDRILEFYGVPQILVAKDSFGTQYLCLLFDDGAGCRYTGIKISSSRLDDYLGGRIDLRTLYLNPENDNEYFNVSYNDNHYELQSFEGKALPEERLPEKGYFHVESRSEIYTIKVPSCDKNIFQDIARRMGWVCM
;
A
#
# COMPACT_ATOMS: atom_id res chain seq x y z
N MET A 1 18.26 -2.49 -0.29
CA MET A 1 17.01 -2.89 0.38
C MET A 1 16.67 -1.79 1.36
N THR A 2 15.48 -1.19 1.21
CA THR A 2 15.07 0.00 1.96
C THR A 2 13.91 -0.36 2.87
N ASN A 3 13.97 0.03 4.15
CA ASN A 3 12.87 -0.20 5.07
C ASN A 3 11.76 0.83 4.85
N LEU A 4 10.53 0.34 4.83
CA LEU A 4 9.33 1.13 4.73
C LEU A 4 8.54 1.08 6.05
N PHE A 5 8.07 2.25 6.46
CA PHE A 5 7.16 2.44 7.58
C PHE A 5 5.75 2.63 7.04
N LEU A 6 4.81 1.83 7.55
CA LEU A 6 3.40 1.95 7.18
C LEU A 6 2.86 3.31 7.63
N ASP A 7 2.34 4.10 6.69
CA ASP A 7 1.77 5.42 6.93
C ASP A 7 0.24 5.36 7.01
N ARG A 8 -0.39 4.64 6.08
CA ARG A 8 -1.85 4.49 6.01
C ARG A 8 -2.24 3.19 5.30
N ILE A 9 -3.30 2.53 5.76
CA ILE A 9 -3.97 1.47 4.98
C ILE A 9 -5.18 2.11 4.31
N LEU A 10 -5.29 1.99 2.99
CA LEU A 10 -6.40 2.51 2.19
C LEU A 10 -7.52 1.49 2.04
N GLU A 11 -7.16 0.21 1.95
CA GLU A 11 -8.12 -0.89 1.80
C GLU A 11 -7.62 -2.16 2.49
N PHE A 12 -8.54 -2.89 3.10
CA PHE A 12 -8.23 -4.06 3.93
C PHE A 12 -9.29 -5.16 3.76
N TYR A 13 -8.83 -6.37 3.39
CA TYR A 13 -9.66 -7.58 3.30
C TYR A 13 -8.87 -8.77 3.88
N GLY A 14 -8.85 -8.90 5.21
CA GLY A 14 -8.05 -9.90 5.92
C GLY A 14 -6.55 -9.56 5.96
N VAL A 15 -6.01 -9.06 4.85
CA VAL A 15 -4.70 -8.41 4.75
C VAL A 15 -4.84 -7.05 4.07
N PRO A 16 -3.90 -6.11 4.29
CA PRO A 16 -3.89 -4.83 3.57
C PRO A 16 -3.83 -5.07 2.07
N GLN A 17 -4.81 -4.57 1.32
CA GLN A 17 -4.80 -4.66 -0.14
C GLN A 17 -4.06 -3.48 -0.74
N ILE A 18 -4.36 -2.29 -0.23
CA ILE A 18 -3.77 -1.03 -0.67
C ILE A 18 -3.26 -0.29 0.56
N LEU A 19 -2.00 0.08 0.54
CA LEU A 19 -1.38 0.84 1.63
C LEU A 19 -0.47 1.93 1.09
N VAL A 20 -0.26 2.94 1.91
CA VAL A 20 0.75 3.98 1.72
C VAL A 20 1.82 3.74 2.77
N ALA A 21 3.06 3.69 2.32
CA ALA A 21 4.22 3.56 3.17
C ALA A 21 5.25 4.64 2.87
N LYS A 22 6.15 4.89 3.82
CA LYS A 22 7.21 5.89 3.69
C LYS A 22 8.56 5.27 4.01
N ASP A 23 9.59 5.68 3.29
CA ASP A 23 10.96 5.40 3.73
C ASP A 23 11.40 6.38 4.84
N SER A 24 12.61 6.18 5.36
CA SER A 24 13.21 7.04 6.40
C SER A 24 13.43 8.49 5.96
N PHE A 25 13.42 8.77 4.66
CA PHE A 25 13.56 10.12 4.11
C PHE A 25 12.21 10.81 3.89
N GLY A 26 11.10 10.11 4.15
CA GLY A 26 9.75 10.61 3.97
C GLY A 26 9.21 10.44 2.55
N THR A 27 9.93 9.75 1.66
CA THR A 27 9.43 9.43 0.32
C THR A 27 8.22 8.52 0.46
N GLN A 28 7.11 8.89 -0.19
CA GLN A 28 5.86 8.14 -0.15
C GLN A 28 5.79 7.10 -1.27
N TYR A 29 5.29 5.91 -0.92
CA TYR A 29 5.07 4.81 -1.82
C TYR A 29 3.61 4.35 -1.69
N LEU A 30 2.92 4.26 -2.83
CA LEU A 30 1.62 3.59 -2.92
C LEU A 30 1.87 2.13 -3.27
N CYS A 31 1.40 1.21 -2.43
CA CYS A 31 1.64 -0.21 -2.55
C CYS A 31 0.32 -0.97 -2.76
N LEU A 32 0.26 -1.77 -3.83
CA LEU A 32 -0.85 -2.63 -4.20
C LEU A 32 -0.46 -4.09 -4.04
N LEU A 33 -1.23 -4.85 -3.27
CA LEU A 33 -1.05 -6.28 -3.12
C LEU A 33 -1.28 -6.99 -4.46
N PHE A 34 -0.37 -7.88 -4.84
CA PHE A 34 -0.53 -8.72 -6.04
C PHE A 34 -0.39 -10.22 -5.76
N ASP A 35 0.21 -10.60 -4.64
CA ASP A 35 0.37 -11.99 -4.21
C ASP A 35 0.36 -12.03 -2.68
N ASP A 36 -0.61 -12.74 -2.11
CA ASP A 36 -0.83 -12.89 -0.67
C ASP A 36 -0.37 -14.25 -0.13
N GLY A 37 0.32 -15.07 -0.94
CA GLY A 37 0.72 -16.44 -0.62
C GLY A 37 1.71 -16.58 0.55
N ALA A 38 2.97 -16.90 0.25
CA ALA A 38 3.99 -17.21 1.29
C ALA A 38 4.48 -15.97 2.08
N GLY A 39 3.90 -14.80 1.82
CA GLY A 39 4.21 -13.52 2.42
C GLY A 39 3.58 -12.43 1.56
N CYS A 40 2.89 -11.45 2.16
CA CYS A 40 2.20 -10.42 1.40
C CYS A 40 3.21 -9.64 0.54
N ARG A 41 3.03 -9.69 -0.77
CA ARG A 41 3.86 -9.03 -1.78
C ARG A 41 3.05 -7.98 -2.51
N TYR A 42 3.65 -6.81 -2.57
CA TYR A 42 3.05 -5.63 -3.13
C TYR A 42 3.91 -5.08 -4.25
N THR A 43 3.25 -4.46 -5.22
CA THR A 43 3.89 -3.60 -6.20
C THR A 43 3.78 -2.18 -5.68
N GLY A 44 4.91 -1.51 -5.53
CA GLY A 44 5.01 -0.13 -5.07
C GLY A 44 5.36 0.83 -6.21
N ILE A 45 4.79 2.02 -6.17
CA ILE A 45 5.24 3.18 -6.96
C ILE A 45 5.51 4.36 -6.03
N LYS A 46 6.49 5.21 -6.37
CA LYS A 46 6.61 6.52 -5.72
C LYS A 46 5.39 7.36 -6.08
N ILE A 47 4.88 8.10 -5.10
CA ILE A 47 3.73 8.96 -5.29
C ILE A 47 3.86 10.25 -4.48
N SER A 48 3.61 11.40 -5.10
CA SER A 48 3.51 12.68 -4.42
C SER A 48 2.19 12.80 -3.68
N SER A 49 2.16 13.68 -2.67
CA SER A 49 0.92 13.94 -1.92
C SER A 49 -0.20 14.44 -2.85
N SER A 50 0.11 15.27 -3.85
CA SER A 50 -0.90 15.77 -4.80
C SER A 50 -1.56 14.64 -5.61
N ARG A 51 -0.75 13.70 -6.14
CA ARG A 51 -1.30 12.58 -6.91
C ARG A 51 -2.04 11.58 -6.03
N LEU A 52 -1.58 11.38 -4.80
CA LEU A 52 -2.30 10.58 -3.82
C LEU A 52 -3.65 11.22 -3.50
N ASP A 53 -3.70 12.53 -3.30
CA ASP A 53 -4.95 13.27 -3.04
C ASP A 53 -5.91 13.21 -4.21
N ASP A 54 -5.41 13.27 -5.46
CA ASP A 54 -6.26 13.09 -6.64
C ASP A 54 -6.88 11.68 -6.70
N TYR A 55 -6.14 10.65 -6.29
CA TYR A 55 -6.66 9.28 -6.21
C TYR A 55 -7.71 9.15 -5.10
N LEU A 56 -7.39 9.65 -3.91
CA LEU A 56 -8.30 9.63 -2.76
C LEU A 56 -9.57 10.44 -3.04
N GLY A 57 -9.47 11.53 -3.80
CA GLY A 57 -10.60 12.33 -4.25
C GLY A 57 -11.37 11.75 -5.44
N GLY A 58 -11.02 10.54 -5.90
CA GLY A 58 -11.69 9.86 -7.02
C GLY A 58 -11.50 10.51 -8.38
N ARG A 59 -10.50 11.38 -8.55
CA ARG A 59 -10.22 12.10 -9.82
C ARG A 59 -9.41 11.27 -10.81
N ILE A 60 -8.58 10.38 -10.29
CA ILE A 60 -7.74 9.45 -11.04
C ILE A 60 -7.97 8.05 -10.49
N ASP A 61 -8.07 7.06 -11.37
CA ASP A 61 -8.19 5.66 -10.95
C ASP A 61 -6.80 5.07 -10.62
N LEU A 62 -6.81 4.02 -9.82
CA LEU A 62 -5.59 3.35 -9.35
C LEU A 62 -4.74 2.85 -10.52
N ARG A 63 -5.35 2.30 -11.57
CA ARG A 63 -4.61 1.76 -12.71
C ARG A 63 -3.85 2.84 -13.46
N THR A 64 -4.45 4.02 -13.63
CA THR A 64 -3.77 5.15 -14.27
C THR A 64 -2.51 5.56 -13.49
N LEU A 65 -2.50 5.46 -12.15
CA LEU A 65 -1.29 5.72 -11.35
C LEU A 65 -0.17 4.71 -11.64
N TYR A 66 -0.51 3.42 -11.77
CA TYR A 66 0.46 2.37 -12.03
C TYR A 66 0.91 2.31 -13.49
N LEU A 67 0.08 2.75 -14.43
CA LEU A 67 0.48 2.86 -15.84
C LEU A 67 1.36 4.08 -16.11
N ASN A 68 1.20 5.15 -15.33
CA ASN A 68 1.91 6.40 -15.50
C ASN A 68 2.52 6.85 -14.16
N PRO A 69 3.50 6.10 -13.61
CA PRO A 69 4.18 6.49 -12.38
C PRO A 69 4.85 7.86 -12.55
N GLU A 70 5.10 8.57 -11.44
CA GLU A 70 5.76 9.89 -11.51
C GLU A 70 7.19 9.81 -12.04
N ASN A 71 7.85 8.70 -11.78
CA ASN A 71 9.16 8.39 -12.28
C ASN A 71 9.04 7.30 -13.35
N ASP A 72 9.51 7.59 -14.56
CA ASP A 72 9.37 6.72 -15.72
C ASP A 72 9.85 5.30 -15.44
N ASN A 73 8.92 4.34 -15.54
CA ASN A 73 9.15 2.91 -15.36
C ASN A 73 9.81 2.52 -14.04
N GLU A 74 9.65 3.34 -12.99
CA GLU A 74 10.18 3.04 -11.66
C GLU A 74 9.12 2.31 -10.82
N TYR A 75 9.31 1.00 -10.67
CA TYR A 75 8.46 0.13 -9.87
C TYR A 75 9.28 -0.56 -8.78
N PHE A 76 8.59 -0.95 -7.71
CA PHE A 76 9.20 -1.59 -6.56
C PHE A 76 8.45 -2.85 -6.18
N ASN A 77 9.18 -3.88 -5.78
CA ASN A 77 8.62 -4.98 -5.02
C ASN A 77 8.69 -4.62 -3.53
N VAL A 78 7.56 -4.68 -2.86
CA VAL A 78 7.48 -4.50 -1.42
C VAL A 78 7.05 -5.82 -0.79
N SER A 79 7.86 -6.34 0.12
CA SER A 79 7.58 -7.58 0.86
C SER A 79 7.46 -7.29 2.34
N TYR A 80 6.53 -7.97 3.01
CA TYR A 80 6.42 -7.92 4.46
C TYR A 80 7.19 -9.09 5.09
N ASN A 81 8.35 -8.82 5.68
CA ASN A 81 9.26 -9.79 6.29
C ASN A 81 9.59 -9.35 7.73
N ASP A 82 9.71 -10.28 8.69
CA ASP A 82 10.16 -10.00 10.07
C ASP A 82 9.55 -8.73 10.71
N ASN A 83 8.23 -8.57 10.57
CA ASN A 83 7.44 -7.43 11.06
C ASN A 83 7.79 -6.05 10.46
N HIS A 84 8.39 -6.00 9.28
CA HIS A 84 8.65 -4.75 8.56
C HIS A 84 8.42 -4.89 7.05
N TYR A 85 8.18 -3.77 6.39
CA TYR A 85 8.06 -3.71 4.94
C TYR A 85 9.43 -3.41 4.35
N GLU A 86 9.87 -4.23 3.40
CA GLU A 86 11.12 -4.07 2.68
C GLU A 86 10.83 -3.71 1.23
N LEU A 87 11.51 -2.67 0.74
CA LEU A 87 11.43 -2.20 -0.63
C LEU A 87 12.67 -2.62 -1.42
N GLN A 88 12.41 -3.22 -2.59
CA GLN A 88 13.40 -3.59 -3.59
C GLN A 88 12.96 -3.07 -4.96
N SER A 89 13.90 -2.65 -5.79
CA SER A 89 13.59 -2.26 -7.17
C SER A 89 13.06 -3.44 -7.97
N PHE A 90 12.10 -3.17 -8.85
CA PHE A 90 11.62 -4.15 -9.83
C PHE A 90 12.51 -4.08 -11.08
N GLU A 91 13.03 -5.21 -11.54
CA GLU A 91 13.99 -5.28 -12.66
C GLU A 91 13.34 -5.25 -14.06
N GLY A 92 12.02 -5.06 -14.15
CA GLY A 92 11.29 -4.99 -15.41
C GLY A 92 11.04 -3.57 -15.90
N LYS A 93 11.01 -3.39 -17.23
CA LYS A 93 10.67 -2.10 -17.87
C LYS A 93 9.20 -1.72 -17.72
N ALA A 94 8.31 -2.69 -17.52
CA ALA A 94 6.88 -2.49 -17.33
C ALA A 94 6.34 -3.57 -16.41
N LEU A 95 5.29 -3.23 -15.67
CA LEU A 95 4.56 -4.20 -14.87
C LEU A 95 3.79 -5.17 -15.78
N PRO A 96 3.79 -6.48 -15.49
CA PRO A 96 2.93 -7.42 -16.18
C PRO A 96 1.45 -7.10 -15.88
N GLU A 97 0.57 -7.42 -16.83
CA GLU A 97 -0.87 -7.12 -16.73
C GLU A 97 -1.51 -7.70 -15.47
N GLU A 98 -1.04 -8.86 -15.02
CA GLU A 98 -1.49 -9.54 -13.79
C GLU A 98 -1.22 -8.75 -12.49
N ARG A 99 -0.27 -7.82 -12.52
CA ARG A 99 0.06 -6.95 -11.37
C ARG A 99 -0.59 -5.57 -11.47
N LEU A 100 -1.27 -5.29 -12.59
CA LEU A 100 -1.98 -4.03 -12.76
C LEU A 100 -3.40 -4.16 -12.18
N PRO A 101 -3.89 -3.13 -11.48
CA PRO A 101 -5.25 -3.12 -11.00
C PRO A 101 -6.23 -3.01 -12.17
N GLU A 102 -7.50 -3.32 -11.91
CA GLU A 102 -8.57 -3.19 -12.89
C GLU A 102 -8.80 -1.73 -13.30
N LYS A 103 -9.25 -1.53 -14.54
CA LYS A 103 -9.60 -0.20 -15.05
C LYS A 103 -10.81 0.33 -14.29
N GLY A 104 -10.75 1.60 -13.90
CA GLY A 104 -11.87 2.26 -13.21
C GLY A 104 -11.97 1.90 -11.73
N TYR A 105 -10.90 1.35 -11.14
CA TYR A 105 -10.80 1.21 -9.68
C TYR A 105 -10.52 2.59 -9.06
N PHE A 106 -11.57 3.29 -8.65
CA PHE A 106 -11.48 4.57 -7.94
C PHE A 106 -11.54 4.35 -6.43
N HIS A 107 -10.89 5.22 -5.66
CA HIS A 107 -11.13 5.25 -4.23
C HIS A 107 -12.58 5.66 -3.96
N VAL A 108 -13.34 4.81 -3.27
CA VAL A 108 -14.71 5.10 -2.86
C VAL A 108 -14.69 5.41 -1.36
N GLU A 109 -14.93 6.67 -0.99
CA GLU A 109 -15.03 7.07 0.43
C GLU A 109 -16.19 6.39 1.17
N SER A 110 -17.10 5.73 0.45
CA SER A 110 -18.27 5.05 1.02
C SER A 110 -17.94 3.61 1.44
N ARG A 111 -17.54 3.45 2.71
CA ARG A 111 -17.63 2.26 3.60
C ARG A 111 -16.35 1.79 4.27
N SER A 112 -15.21 2.46 4.10
CA SER A 112 -14.08 2.24 4.99
C SER A 112 -14.13 3.33 6.05
N GLU A 113 -14.61 2.99 7.24
CA GLU A 113 -14.27 3.74 8.45
C GLU A 113 -12.76 3.97 8.39
N ILE A 114 -12.32 5.20 8.12
CA ILE A 114 -10.91 5.54 7.98
C ILE A 114 -10.31 5.39 9.38
N TYR A 115 -9.88 4.18 9.73
CA TYR A 115 -9.02 3.94 10.87
C TYR A 115 -7.67 4.54 10.52
N THR A 116 -7.53 5.85 10.73
CA THR A 116 -6.21 6.48 10.80
C THR A 116 -5.56 5.94 12.07
N ILE A 117 -5.03 4.73 12.00
CA ILE A 117 -4.20 4.19 13.04
C ILE A 117 -2.90 4.98 12.93
N LYS A 118 -2.76 6.02 13.75
CA LYS A 118 -1.44 6.58 14.06
C LYS A 118 -0.69 5.49 14.82
N VAL A 119 -0.08 4.57 14.09
CA VAL A 119 0.79 3.55 14.69
C VAL A 119 1.99 4.31 15.24
N PRO A 120 2.17 4.41 16.57
CA PRO A 120 3.42 4.89 17.11
C PRO A 120 4.47 3.86 16.69
N SER A 121 5.56 4.35 16.11
CA SER A 121 6.61 3.59 15.41
C SER A 121 7.37 2.55 16.25
N CYS A 122 6.87 2.10 17.41
CA CYS A 122 7.58 1.20 18.31
C CYS A 122 6.80 0.00 18.90
N ASP A 123 5.49 -0.18 18.68
CA ASP A 123 4.78 -1.29 19.34
C ASP A 123 4.25 -2.36 18.38
N LYS A 124 4.94 -3.51 18.40
CA LYS A 124 4.70 -4.69 17.55
C LYS A 124 3.38 -5.43 17.81
N ASN A 125 2.67 -5.09 18.90
CA ASN A 125 1.39 -5.72 19.26
C ASN A 125 0.17 -4.85 18.90
N ILE A 126 0.36 -3.62 18.41
CA ILE A 126 -0.75 -2.68 18.25
C ILE A 126 -1.75 -3.11 17.18
N PHE A 127 -1.31 -3.78 16.10
CA PHE A 127 -2.23 -4.31 15.10
C PHE A 127 -3.10 -5.45 15.64
N GLN A 128 -2.53 -6.33 16.47
CA GLN A 128 -3.26 -7.42 17.14
C GLN A 128 -4.27 -6.86 18.15
N ASP A 129 -3.87 -5.84 18.92
CA ASP A 129 -4.73 -5.18 19.89
C ASP A 129 -5.86 -4.37 19.24
N ILE A 130 -5.59 -3.68 18.12
CA ILE A 130 -6.62 -2.95 17.37
C ILE A 130 -7.57 -3.93 16.70
N ALA A 131 -7.07 -4.99 16.07
CA ALA A 131 -7.91 -6.03 15.49
C ALA A 131 -8.81 -6.69 16.55
N ARG A 132 -8.29 -6.95 17.76
CA ARG A 132 -9.10 -7.45 18.89
C ARG A 132 -10.16 -6.45 19.34
N ARG A 133 -9.79 -5.17 19.46
CA ARG A 133 -10.67 -4.12 19.99
C ARG A 133 -11.77 -3.71 19.01
N MET A 134 -11.55 -3.86 17.71
CA MET A 134 -12.54 -3.65 16.65
C MET A 134 -13.37 -4.90 16.32
N GLY A 135 -13.13 -6.03 17.01
CA GLY A 135 -13.86 -7.28 16.77
C GLY A 135 -13.53 -7.97 15.44
N TRP A 136 -12.37 -7.66 14.85
CA TRP A 136 -11.92 -8.18 13.55
C TRP A 136 -11.08 -9.45 13.66
N VAL A 137 -10.86 -9.94 14.88
CA VAL A 137 -10.30 -11.28 15.10
C VAL A 137 -11.46 -12.28 15.06
N CYS A 138 -11.59 -12.98 13.94
CA CYS A 138 -12.39 -14.19 13.90
C CYS A 138 -11.80 -15.21 14.89
N MET A 139 -12.69 -15.82 15.67
CA MET A 139 -12.42 -16.88 16.65
C MET A 139 -11.71 -18.09 16.03
#